data_AF-A0A2E8H7S9-F1
#
_entry.id   AF-A0A2E8H7S9-F1
#
_cell.length_a   1.000
_cell.length_b   1.000
_cell.length_c   1.000
_cell.angle_alpha   90.00
_cell.angle_beta   90.00
_cell.angle_gamma   90.00
#
_symmetry.space_group_name_H-M   'P 1'
#
loop_
_entity.id
_entity.type
_entity.pdbx_description
1 polymer ?
#
loop_
_entity_poly.entity_id
_entity_poly.type
_entity_poly.pdbx_seq_one_letter_code
_entity_poly.pdbx_strand_id
1 'polypeptide(L)'
;MPSAIEHLAEARSLEGLLPLLDDIAREAREEKSSKAERRALLRALVLSPGLSSTLATGAVVDALVDRLGAEDWLEHFGPAVDKELPGLLVQTIDERLDVGHEDILGLVPVDGVRVLLAILKGLGQYTEALQGSRRRLLGMRVAMVCGAAFRRLQDDRIWRRRGVPACSIDGGEIQDLKEQKAVADLPAAYEKRVNQLQRADLRRALEAVRAPADPRPLPEADFDKLFEVHSPLRLGISSANASDNHIRSKEQGGKTLNVGIDLRTSGLDAPAPPLTVTARRLAEPRLVLRSHSAEFVADFEVNTKGDAAAQSGLFFSYRRGGDEALRMVKQALVHTGIVGADSVDIAGDIGALFGGGGLEIVTASAVQQGSGLGTSSILAAAILKILYRLTGQPAGTDDGEYPDLYDQSVLLEQSIGLNSGWQDARGARGGPSAVKDFYAPPTDGLPTPELTYVDVDAELFQRRVVLFDTGIARGATRGLNVVMEAYLGRHRHRYGAIRESLAIHDDMVEALRAGDYRQLGQMASRYWQLRCILDPEATNPAIQHLFEAPVADLIEGGTLTGAGGGGFGLLIARSGEEDSLRECLHKLKEKRPFSRSAVVDYQLDAKGLQLTERPDR
;
A
#
# COMPACT_ATOMS: atom_id res chain seq x y z
N MET A 1 8.65 -6.08 44.45
CA MET A 1 8.86 -5.19 43.28
C MET A 1 10.18 -5.35 42.48
N PRO A 2 11.40 -5.24 43.03
CA PRO A 2 12.63 -5.24 42.20
C PRO A 2 12.85 -6.53 41.38
N SER A 3 12.62 -7.70 41.97
CA SER A 3 12.65 -8.97 41.23
C SER A 3 11.56 -9.06 40.16
N ALA A 4 10.41 -8.39 40.36
CA ALA A 4 9.33 -8.38 39.38
C ALA A 4 9.73 -7.64 38.10
N ILE A 5 10.53 -6.58 38.23
CA ILE A 5 11.04 -5.81 37.10
C ILE A 5 11.99 -6.65 36.25
N GLU A 6 12.88 -7.42 36.88
CA GLU A 6 13.79 -8.35 36.19
C GLU A 6 13.02 -9.44 35.44
N HIS A 7 12.04 -10.07 36.10
CA HIS A 7 11.20 -11.09 35.46
C HIS A 7 10.37 -10.53 34.29
N LEU A 8 9.84 -9.31 34.39
CA LEU A 8 9.10 -8.67 33.29
C LEU A 8 9.96 -8.39 32.05
N ALA A 9 11.26 -8.13 32.25
CA ALA A 9 12.20 -7.90 31.15
C ALA A 9 12.47 -9.19 30.34
N GLU A 10 12.44 -10.34 31.00
CA GLU A 10 12.69 -11.65 30.37
C GLU A 10 11.41 -12.36 29.89
N ALA A 11 10.25 -11.94 30.41
CA ALA A 11 8.97 -12.56 30.10
C ALA A 11 8.54 -12.40 28.63
N ARG A 12 7.87 -13.44 28.13
CA ARG A 12 7.43 -13.55 26.73
C ARG A 12 5.96 -13.94 26.59
N SER A 13 5.25 -14.15 27.69
CA SER A 13 3.83 -14.51 27.66
C SER A 13 3.13 -14.09 28.95
N LEU A 14 1.81 -14.02 28.88
CA LEU A 14 0.97 -13.69 30.03
C LEU A 14 0.98 -14.79 31.08
N GLU A 15 0.94 -16.06 30.67
CA GLU A 15 0.76 -17.22 31.54
C GLU A 15 1.86 -17.31 32.60
N GLY A 16 3.12 -17.07 32.20
CA GLY A 16 4.26 -17.06 33.11
C GLY A 16 4.29 -15.87 34.07
N LEU A 17 3.51 -14.83 33.79
CA LEU A 17 3.44 -13.61 34.60
C LEU A 17 2.26 -13.58 35.56
N LEU A 18 1.23 -14.43 35.40
CA LEU A 18 0.03 -14.37 36.24
C LEU A 18 0.32 -14.36 37.76
N PRO A 19 1.18 -15.24 38.31
CA PRO A 19 1.50 -15.20 39.74
C PRO A 19 2.21 -13.91 40.16
N LEU A 20 3.09 -13.40 39.29
CA LEU A 20 3.81 -12.16 39.54
C LEU A 20 2.85 -10.95 39.54
N LEU A 21 1.86 -10.94 38.65
CA LEU A 21 0.84 -9.89 38.60
C LEU A 21 -0.05 -9.92 39.85
N ASP A 22 -0.37 -11.10 40.38
CA ASP A 22 -1.10 -11.24 41.66
C ASP A 22 -0.29 -10.64 42.82
N ASP A 23 1.01 -10.92 42.86
CA ASP A 23 1.92 -10.36 43.86
C ASP A 23 2.04 -8.83 43.75
N ILE A 24 2.20 -8.32 42.53
CA ILE A 24 2.23 -6.87 42.25
C ILE A 24 0.94 -6.20 42.75
N ALA A 25 -0.22 -6.77 42.43
CA ALA A 25 -1.52 -6.19 42.83
C ALA A 25 -1.69 -6.19 44.35
N ARG A 26 -1.29 -7.28 45.02
CA ARG A 26 -1.26 -7.37 46.49
C ARG A 26 -0.30 -6.37 47.11
N GLU A 27 0.94 -6.28 46.63
CA GLU A 27 1.96 -5.32 47.14
C GLU A 27 1.51 -3.87 46.93
N ALA A 28 0.74 -3.57 45.89
CA ALA A 28 0.18 -2.25 45.65
C ALA A 28 -0.88 -1.88 46.72
N ARG A 29 -1.85 -2.78 46.96
CA ARG A 29 -2.92 -2.64 47.97
C ARG A 29 -2.40 -2.54 49.39
N GLU A 30 -1.36 -3.31 49.71
CA GLU A 30 -0.72 -3.29 51.02
C GLU A 30 0.24 -2.10 51.21
N GLU A 31 0.32 -1.20 50.22
CA GLU A 31 1.25 -0.05 50.17
C GLU A 31 2.73 -0.41 50.37
N LYS A 32 3.10 -1.66 50.07
CA LYS A 32 4.47 -2.19 50.20
C LYS A 32 5.39 -1.79 49.05
N SER A 33 4.86 -1.10 48.05
CA SER A 33 5.60 -0.60 46.88
C SER A 33 5.63 0.91 46.84
N SER A 34 6.81 1.49 46.67
CA SER A 34 7.01 2.93 46.55
C SER A 34 6.54 3.47 45.19
N LYS A 35 6.28 4.79 45.13
CA LYS A 35 5.97 5.47 43.86
C LYS A 35 7.05 5.29 42.81
N ALA A 36 8.33 5.20 43.20
CA ALA A 36 9.43 4.99 42.28
C ALA A 36 9.41 3.58 41.68
N GLU A 37 9.12 2.57 42.50
CA GLU A 37 9.00 1.17 42.05
C GLU A 37 7.81 0.98 41.10
N ARG A 38 6.65 1.60 41.40
CA ARG A 38 5.47 1.53 40.51
C ARG A 38 5.72 2.17 39.15
N ARG A 39 6.47 3.29 39.10
CA ARG A 39 6.93 3.88 37.83
C ARG A 39 7.88 2.95 37.08
N ALA A 40 8.88 2.40 37.77
CA ALA A 40 9.83 1.48 37.16
C ALA A 40 9.15 0.22 36.62
N LEU A 41 8.16 -0.31 37.34
CA LEU A 41 7.32 -1.42 36.90
C LEU A 41 6.56 -1.09 35.62
N LEU A 42 5.90 0.07 35.57
CA LEU A 42 5.15 0.50 34.37
C LEU A 42 6.06 0.62 33.15
N ARG A 43 7.27 1.18 33.35
CA ARG A 43 8.29 1.24 32.29
C ARG A 43 8.72 -0.15 31.85
N ALA A 44 9.05 -1.04 32.78
CA ALA A 44 9.48 -2.40 32.50
C ALA A 44 8.43 -3.19 31.73
N LEU A 45 7.15 -3.02 32.08
CA LEU A 45 6.03 -3.69 31.43
C LEU A 45 5.84 -3.20 29.98
N VAL A 46 5.78 -1.87 29.77
CA VAL A 46 5.52 -1.29 28.44
C VAL A 46 6.71 -1.46 27.50
N LEU A 47 7.93 -1.32 28.02
CA LEU A 47 9.16 -1.36 27.23
C LEU A 47 9.82 -2.74 27.18
N SER A 48 9.16 -3.80 27.70
CA SER A 48 9.71 -5.16 27.70
C SER A 48 9.92 -5.64 26.25
N PRO A 49 11.16 -5.95 25.83
CA PRO A 49 11.43 -6.48 24.51
C PRO A 49 10.80 -7.86 24.30
N GLY A 50 10.75 -8.69 25.37
CA GLY A 50 10.15 -10.02 25.34
C GLY A 50 8.64 -9.95 25.09
N LEU A 51 7.93 -9.07 25.80
CA LEU A 51 6.48 -8.89 25.61
C LEU A 51 6.17 -8.20 24.29
N SER A 52 6.96 -7.20 23.88
CA SER A 52 6.79 -6.53 22.59
C SER A 52 6.99 -7.50 21.41
N SER A 53 8.06 -8.30 21.42
CA SER A 53 8.36 -9.26 20.35
C SER A 53 7.37 -10.43 20.26
N THR A 54 6.58 -10.67 21.31
CA THR A 54 5.52 -11.68 21.34
C THR A 54 4.11 -11.09 21.27
N LEU A 55 4.00 -9.75 21.16
CA LEU A 55 2.74 -9.01 21.14
C LEU A 55 1.90 -9.21 22.42
N ALA A 56 2.54 -9.54 23.53
CA ALA A 56 1.89 -9.86 24.80
C ALA A 56 1.65 -8.64 25.70
N THR A 57 2.27 -7.49 25.42
CA THR A 57 2.23 -6.29 26.28
C THR A 57 0.79 -5.88 26.66
N GLY A 58 -0.11 -5.76 25.68
CA GLY A 58 -1.51 -5.38 25.95
C GLY A 58 -2.26 -6.38 26.83
N ALA A 59 -2.05 -7.68 26.63
CA ALA A 59 -2.67 -8.71 27.45
C ALA A 59 -2.15 -8.69 28.90
N VAL A 60 -0.87 -8.40 29.10
CA VAL A 60 -0.26 -8.24 30.43
C VAL A 60 -0.74 -6.96 31.11
N VAL A 61 -0.89 -5.86 30.37
CA VAL A 61 -1.50 -4.62 30.86
C VAL A 61 -2.90 -4.90 31.40
N ASP A 62 -3.78 -5.47 30.58
CA ASP A 62 -5.17 -5.74 30.98
C ASP A 62 -5.23 -6.65 32.21
N ALA A 63 -4.44 -7.73 32.20
CA ALA A 63 -4.41 -8.68 33.29
C ALA A 63 -3.97 -8.04 34.63
N LEU A 64 -3.10 -7.02 34.60
CA LEU A 64 -2.70 -6.27 35.78
C LEU A 64 -3.80 -5.29 36.22
N VAL A 65 -4.38 -4.54 35.28
CA VAL A 65 -5.46 -3.58 35.54
C VAL A 65 -6.68 -4.30 36.11
N ASP A 66 -7.08 -5.44 35.54
CA ASP A 66 -8.22 -6.25 35.99
C ASP A 66 -8.02 -6.78 37.42
N ARG A 67 -6.78 -7.16 37.78
CA ARG A 67 -6.46 -7.64 39.14
C ARG A 67 -6.58 -6.58 40.20
N LEU A 68 -6.28 -5.32 39.85
CA LEU A 68 -6.41 -4.18 40.74
C LEU A 68 -7.86 -3.67 40.77
N GLY A 69 -8.53 -3.64 39.62
CA GLY A 69 -9.79 -2.92 39.47
C GLY A 69 -9.56 -1.41 39.34
N ALA A 70 -10.60 -0.69 38.92
CA ALA A 70 -10.47 0.73 38.55
C ALA A 70 -10.08 1.65 39.72
N GLU A 71 -10.63 1.40 40.93
CA GLU A 71 -10.35 2.21 42.12
C GLU A 71 -8.91 2.03 42.59
N ASP A 72 -8.47 0.79 42.84
CA ASP A 72 -7.10 0.49 43.27
C ASP A 72 -6.07 0.89 42.20
N TRP A 73 -6.40 0.76 40.91
CA TRP A 73 -5.54 1.22 39.81
C TRP A 73 -5.31 2.74 39.89
N LEU A 74 -6.39 3.51 40.03
CA LEU A 74 -6.31 4.97 40.13
C LEU A 74 -5.53 5.39 41.38
N GLU A 75 -5.83 4.78 42.52
CA GLU A 75 -5.20 5.09 43.80
C GLU A 75 -3.70 4.78 43.78
N HIS A 76 -3.33 3.58 43.33
CA HIS A 76 -1.97 3.10 43.48
C HIS A 76 -1.07 3.40 42.28
N PHE A 77 -1.60 3.33 41.06
CA PHE A 77 -0.85 3.52 39.81
C PHE A 77 -1.12 4.86 39.13
N GLY A 78 -2.19 5.59 39.46
CA GLY A 78 -2.48 6.92 38.90
C GLY A 78 -1.29 7.89 38.90
N PRO A 79 -0.55 8.08 40.02
CA PRO A 79 0.63 8.94 40.03
C PRO A 79 1.79 8.46 39.13
N ALA A 80 1.90 7.15 38.91
CA ALA A 80 2.90 6.58 38.00
C ALA A 80 2.48 6.79 36.54
N VAL A 81 1.20 6.57 36.23
CA VAL A 81 0.59 6.85 34.92
C VAL A 81 0.78 8.32 34.55
N ASP A 82 0.41 9.25 35.43
CA ASP A 82 0.56 10.69 35.24
C ASP A 82 2.00 11.09 34.86
N LYS A 83 2.99 10.40 35.44
CA LYS A 83 4.40 10.76 35.29
C LYS A 83 5.07 10.10 34.09
N GLU A 84 4.77 8.84 33.81
CA GLU A 84 5.51 8.03 32.84
C GLU A 84 4.88 8.01 31.44
N LEU A 85 3.55 7.98 31.32
CA LEU A 85 2.88 7.74 30.03
C LEU A 85 3.29 8.68 28.89
N PRO A 86 3.41 10.02 29.10
CA PRO A 86 3.87 10.92 28.04
C PRO A 86 5.23 10.51 27.47
N GLY A 87 6.17 10.12 28.34
CA GLY A 87 7.49 9.66 27.92
C GLY A 87 7.47 8.25 27.32
N LEU A 88 6.66 7.35 27.86
CA LEU A 88 6.52 5.98 27.36
C LEU A 88 5.94 5.92 25.95
N LEU A 89 4.93 6.74 25.64
CA LEU A 89 4.40 6.82 24.27
C LEU A 89 5.44 7.33 23.28
N VAL A 90 6.19 8.37 23.64
CA VAL A 90 7.30 8.88 22.81
C VAL A 90 8.35 7.79 22.59
N GLN A 91 8.77 7.11 23.66
CA GLN A 91 9.80 6.07 23.60
C GLN A 91 9.35 4.87 22.75
N THR A 92 8.11 4.41 22.91
CA THR A 92 7.51 3.33 22.11
C THR A 92 7.50 3.65 20.61
N ILE A 93 7.25 4.92 20.26
CA ILE A 93 7.28 5.38 18.87
C ILE A 93 8.72 5.48 18.36
N ASP A 94 9.64 6.08 19.14
CA ASP A 94 11.02 6.33 18.73
C ASP A 94 11.82 5.03 18.56
N GLU A 95 11.66 4.09 19.50
CA GLU A 95 12.28 2.76 19.48
C GLU A 95 11.52 1.76 18.58
N ARG A 96 10.42 2.19 17.95
CA ARG A 96 9.60 1.39 17.03
C ARG A 96 9.09 0.08 17.65
N LEU A 97 8.78 0.08 18.95
CA LEU A 97 8.28 -1.09 19.64
C LEU A 97 6.91 -1.53 19.08
N ASP A 98 6.70 -2.85 19.08
CA ASP A 98 5.48 -3.52 18.66
C ASP A 98 4.43 -3.51 19.79
N VAL A 99 4.11 -2.30 20.26
CA VAL A 99 3.12 -2.07 21.33
C VAL A 99 2.04 -1.13 20.81
N GLY A 100 0.78 -1.51 21.04
CA GLY A 100 -0.40 -0.73 20.68
C GLY A 100 -0.47 0.56 21.49
N HIS A 101 -0.65 1.69 20.80
CA HIS A 101 -0.84 2.96 21.49
C HIS A 101 -2.15 2.99 22.29
N GLU A 102 -3.19 2.28 21.85
CA GLU A 102 -4.43 2.12 22.61
C GLU A 102 -4.24 1.29 23.89
N ASP A 103 -3.34 0.29 23.90
CA ASP A 103 -2.99 -0.45 25.12
C ASP A 103 -2.34 0.49 26.15
N ILE A 104 -1.47 1.40 25.69
CA ILE A 104 -0.82 2.40 26.57
C ILE A 104 -1.81 3.47 27.00
N LEU A 105 -2.64 4.00 26.09
CA LEU A 105 -3.66 4.99 26.43
C LEU A 105 -4.72 4.39 27.37
N GLY A 106 -5.00 3.09 27.29
CA GLY A 106 -5.91 2.37 28.19
C GLY A 106 -5.50 2.46 29.67
N LEU A 107 -4.23 2.70 29.97
CA LEU A 107 -3.73 2.93 31.32
C LEU A 107 -4.19 4.28 31.91
N VAL A 108 -4.64 5.22 31.07
CA VAL A 108 -5.15 6.54 31.49
C VAL A 108 -6.59 6.39 32.00
N PRO A 109 -6.90 6.86 33.23
CA PRO A 109 -8.27 6.92 33.73
C PRO A 109 -9.21 7.72 32.82
N VAL A 110 -10.52 7.43 32.89
CA VAL A 110 -11.55 8.08 32.05
C VAL A 110 -11.57 9.60 32.20
N ASP A 111 -11.25 10.14 33.38
CA ASP A 111 -11.16 11.56 33.70
C ASP A 111 -9.72 12.12 33.64
N GLY A 112 -8.77 11.35 33.08
CA GLY A 112 -7.34 11.62 33.01
C GLY A 112 -6.92 12.75 32.04
N VAL A 113 -7.69 13.84 31.97
CA VAL A 113 -7.50 14.99 31.07
C VAL A 113 -6.07 15.56 31.15
N ARG A 114 -5.50 15.63 32.36
CA ARG A 114 -4.15 16.16 32.57
C ARG A 114 -3.08 15.33 31.87
N VAL A 115 -3.19 13.99 31.94
CA VAL A 115 -2.25 13.06 31.32
C VAL A 115 -2.35 13.11 29.81
N LEU A 116 -3.57 13.11 29.26
CA LEU A 116 -3.81 13.21 27.82
C LEU A 116 -3.23 14.50 27.24
N LEU A 117 -3.36 15.64 27.95
CA LEU A 117 -2.71 16.89 27.54
C LEU A 117 -1.19 16.84 27.64
N ALA A 118 -0.64 16.17 28.65
CA ALA A 118 0.80 15.97 28.78
C ALA A 118 1.35 15.07 27.66
N ILE A 119 0.60 14.04 27.26
CA ILE A 119 0.90 13.18 26.10
C ILE A 119 0.95 14.03 24.83
N LEU A 120 -0.11 14.79 24.53
CA LEU A 120 -0.16 15.65 23.34
C LEU A 120 1.01 16.63 23.29
N LYS A 121 1.36 17.24 24.43
CA LYS A 121 2.51 18.14 24.53
C LYS A 121 3.84 17.42 24.31
N GLY A 122 4.02 16.24 24.91
CA GLY A 122 5.24 15.44 24.77
C GLY A 122 5.47 14.98 23.33
N LEU A 123 4.41 14.54 22.65
CA LEU A 123 4.45 14.19 21.23
C LEU A 123 4.76 15.41 20.35
N GLY A 124 4.20 16.57 20.68
CA GLY A 124 4.53 17.84 20.02
C GLY A 124 6.02 18.17 20.08
N GLN A 125 6.59 18.15 21.29
CA GLN A 125 8.02 18.38 21.53
C GLN A 125 8.91 17.35 20.84
N TYR A 126 8.52 16.07 20.88
CA TYR A 126 9.24 15.00 20.22
C TYR A 126 9.33 15.22 18.70
N THR A 127 8.19 15.49 18.05
CA THR A 127 8.16 15.67 16.59
C THR A 127 8.88 16.93 16.12
N GLU A 128 8.90 17.99 16.94
CA GLU A 128 9.63 19.24 16.66
C GLU A 128 11.14 18.99 16.52
N ALA A 129 11.69 18.10 17.36
CA ALA A 129 13.09 17.68 17.31
C ALA A 129 13.43 16.80 16.10
N LEU A 130 12.45 16.14 15.49
CA LEU A 130 12.66 15.32 14.29
C LEU A 130 12.75 16.18 13.03
N GLN A 131 13.40 15.68 11.98
CA GLN A 131 13.48 16.36 10.68
C GLN A 131 13.22 15.40 9.52
N GLY A 132 12.84 15.96 8.36
CA GLY A 132 12.75 15.23 7.10
C GLY A 132 11.86 13.97 7.15
N SER A 133 12.43 12.84 6.73
CA SER A 133 11.77 11.54 6.58
C SER A 133 11.37 10.99 7.95
N ARG A 134 12.28 11.06 8.91
CA ARG A 134 12.03 10.62 10.28
C ARG A 134 10.83 11.33 10.91
N ARG A 135 10.71 12.67 10.73
CA ARG A 135 9.54 13.43 11.23
C ARG A 135 8.24 12.93 10.61
N ARG A 136 8.22 12.62 9.31
CA ARG A 136 6.99 12.19 8.62
C ARG A 136 6.63 10.75 8.96
N LEU A 137 7.58 9.83 8.89
CA LEU A 137 7.38 8.41 9.20
C LEU A 137 6.89 8.21 10.63
N LEU A 138 7.63 8.72 11.62
CA LEU A 138 7.22 8.61 13.02
C LEU A 138 6.02 9.53 13.33
N GLY A 139 5.91 10.66 12.62
CA GLY A 139 4.77 11.56 12.67
C GLY A 139 3.44 10.89 12.33
N MET A 140 3.43 9.84 11.51
CA MET A 140 2.19 9.10 11.23
C MET A 140 1.72 8.28 12.42
N ARG A 141 2.64 7.61 13.15
CA ARG A 141 2.28 6.98 14.43
C ARG A 141 1.84 8.03 15.45
N VAL A 142 2.53 9.18 15.51
CA VAL A 142 2.13 10.30 16.37
C VAL A 142 0.73 10.80 16.01
N ALA A 143 0.38 10.92 14.73
CA ALA A 143 -0.95 11.31 14.28
C ALA A 143 -2.03 10.32 14.77
N MET A 144 -1.76 9.01 14.72
CA MET A 144 -2.67 8.00 15.29
C MET A 144 -2.90 8.22 16.79
N VAL A 145 -1.82 8.44 17.56
CA VAL A 145 -1.92 8.70 19.01
C VAL A 145 -2.65 10.02 19.30
N CYS A 146 -2.38 11.07 18.55
CA CYS A 146 -3.10 12.35 18.67
C CYS A 146 -4.59 12.17 18.40
N GLY A 147 -4.97 11.47 17.32
CA GLY A 147 -6.37 11.18 17.00
C GLY A 147 -7.07 10.41 18.13
N ALA A 148 -6.43 9.36 18.66
CA ALA A 148 -6.94 8.59 19.80
C ALA A 148 -7.08 9.45 21.08
N ALA A 149 -6.08 10.26 21.40
CA ALA A 149 -6.12 11.15 22.56
C ALA A 149 -7.21 12.22 22.44
N PHE A 150 -7.39 12.83 21.27
CA PHE A 150 -8.47 13.80 21.03
C PHE A 150 -9.85 13.15 21.06
N ARG A 151 -9.98 11.88 20.64
CA ARG A 151 -11.23 11.09 20.79
C ARG A 151 -11.65 10.96 22.26
N ARG A 152 -10.70 10.95 23.19
CA ARG A 152 -10.95 10.91 24.65
C ARG A 152 -11.12 12.30 25.27
N LEU A 153 -10.85 13.37 24.53
CA LEU A 153 -10.93 14.78 25.00
C LEU A 153 -12.09 15.56 24.37
N GLN A 154 -13.20 14.89 24.08
CA GLN A 154 -14.38 15.43 23.38
C GLN A 154 -15.30 16.31 24.25
N ASP A 155 -14.81 16.83 25.39
CA ASP A 155 -15.57 17.74 26.26
C ASP A 155 -15.14 19.20 26.04
N ASP A 156 -16.03 19.99 25.42
CA ASP A 156 -15.83 21.42 25.18
C ASP A 156 -15.51 22.23 26.44
N ARG A 157 -15.94 21.78 27.62
CA ARG A 157 -15.65 22.45 28.89
C ARG A 157 -14.15 22.49 29.19
N ILE A 158 -13.40 21.47 28.76
CA ILE A 158 -11.94 21.41 28.88
C ILE A 158 -11.29 22.58 28.13
N TRP A 159 -11.84 22.91 26.95
CA TRP A 159 -11.22 23.80 25.98
C TRP A 159 -11.65 25.26 26.13
N ARG A 160 -12.69 25.58 26.91
CA ARG A 160 -13.11 26.97 27.18
C ARG A 160 -11.97 27.87 27.66
N ARG A 161 -11.11 27.35 28.54
CA ARG A 161 -10.00 28.09 29.17
C ARG A 161 -8.60 27.60 28.79
N ARG A 162 -8.50 26.58 27.93
CA ARG A 162 -7.23 25.98 27.51
C ARG A 162 -7.02 26.19 26.01
N GLY A 163 -5.77 26.41 25.62
CA GLY A 163 -5.35 26.29 24.22
C GLY A 163 -5.21 24.82 23.84
N VAL A 164 -5.48 24.50 22.58
CA VAL A 164 -5.22 23.15 22.06
C VAL A 164 -3.72 23.02 21.76
N PRO A 165 -2.99 22.01 22.29
CA PRO A 165 -1.55 21.88 22.06
C PRO A 165 -1.21 21.78 20.56
N ALA A 166 -0.27 22.60 20.09
CA ALA A 166 0.25 22.52 18.73
C ALA A 166 1.19 21.32 18.57
N CYS A 167 1.33 20.82 17.35
CA CYS A 167 2.26 19.74 17.00
C CYS A 167 2.92 20.05 15.66
N SER A 168 4.22 19.76 15.52
CA SER A 168 4.97 20.09 14.30
C SER A 168 4.51 19.32 13.05
N ILE A 169 3.74 18.24 13.26
CA ILE A 169 3.12 17.49 12.19
C ILE A 169 1.75 18.04 11.80
N ASP A 170 1.19 19.04 12.46
CA ASP A 170 -0.13 19.59 12.09
C ASP A 170 -0.10 20.16 10.66
N GLY A 171 -1.15 19.89 9.88
CA GLY A 171 -1.42 20.58 8.62
C GLY A 171 -2.36 21.77 8.82
N GLY A 172 -2.60 22.56 7.78
CA GLY A 172 -3.49 23.74 7.85
C GLY A 172 -4.88 23.41 8.41
N GLU A 173 -5.54 22.35 7.91
CA GLU A 173 -6.85 21.88 8.44
C GLU A 173 -6.81 21.65 9.97
N ILE A 174 -5.76 21.01 10.48
CA ILE A 174 -5.63 20.74 11.93
C ILE A 174 -5.35 22.03 12.69
N GLN A 175 -4.52 22.91 12.16
CA GLN A 175 -4.21 24.20 12.79
C GLN A 175 -5.49 25.05 12.92
N ASP A 176 -6.27 25.15 11.85
CA ASP A 176 -7.55 25.88 11.84
C ASP A 176 -8.54 25.29 12.86
N LEU A 177 -8.69 23.97 12.90
CA LEU A 177 -9.55 23.28 13.88
C LEU A 177 -9.10 23.54 15.32
N LYS A 178 -7.79 23.58 15.58
CA LYS A 178 -7.24 23.88 16.91
C LYS A 178 -7.48 25.34 17.32
N GLU A 179 -7.32 26.28 16.40
CA GLU A 179 -7.57 27.70 16.63
C GLU A 179 -9.05 27.97 16.92
N GLN A 180 -9.94 27.33 16.16
CA GLN A 180 -11.40 27.41 16.33
C GLN A 180 -11.91 26.57 17.51
N LYS A 181 -11.05 25.75 18.12
CA LYS A 181 -11.38 24.78 19.16
C LYS A 181 -12.45 23.76 18.74
N ALA A 182 -12.49 23.43 17.46
CA ALA A 182 -13.34 22.38 16.87
C ALA A 182 -12.73 21.00 17.14
N VAL A 183 -12.65 20.61 18.42
CA VAL A 183 -11.94 19.39 18.87
C VAL A 183 -12.65 18.12 18.41
N ALA A 184 -13.95 18.20 18.12
CA ALA A 184 -14.73 17.07 17.61
C ALA A 184 -14.23 16.55 16.25
N ASP A 185 -13.69 17.44 15.42
CA ASP A 185 -13.23 17.10 14.07
C ASP A 185 -11.75 16.68 14.04
N LEU A 186 -11.00 16.92 15.12
CA LEU A 186 -9.57 16.60 15.19
C LEU A 186 -9.24 15.12 14.97
N PRO A 187 -9.97 14.13 15.53
CA PRO A 187 -9.67 12.72 15.27
C PRO A 187 -9.68 12.38 13.78
N ALA A 188 -10.74 12.78 13.06
CA ALA A 188 -10.85 12.56 11.62
C ALA A 188 -9.78 13.33 10.82
N ALA A 189 -9.45 14.55 11.25
CA ALA A 189 -8.38 15.33 10.62
C ALA A 189 -6.99 14.67 10.79
N TYR A 190 -6.69 14.08 11.96
CA TYR A 190 -5.46 13.32 12.19
C TYR A 190 -5.43 12.00 11.39
N GLU A 191 -6.55 11.31 11.22
CA GLU A 191 -6.64 10.14 10.33
C GLU A 191 -6.31 10.53 8.87
N LYS A 192 -6.84 11.66 8.37
CA LYS A 192 -6.44 12.20 7.05
C LYS A 192 -4.97 12.59 7.02
N ARG A 193 -4.42 13.09 8.14
CA ARG A 193 -3.04 13.57 8.23
C ARG A 193 -2.02 12.47 8.00
N VAL A 194 -2.32 11.23 8.37
CA VAL A 194 -1.47 10.06 8.06
C VAL A 194 -1.18 10.00 6.55
N ASN A 195 -2.23 10.04 5.73
CA ASN A 195 -2.10 9.99 4.26
C ASN A 195 -1.39 11.22 3.67
N GLN A 196 -1.50 12.38 4.31
CA GLN A 196 -0.79 13.59 3.88
C GLN A 196 0.71 13.49 4.20
N LEU A 197 1.08 12.97 5.38
CA LEU A 197 2.46 12.75 5.77
C LEU A 197 3.12 11.68 4.89
N GLN A 198 2.40 10.60 4.56
CA GLN A 198 2.84 9.60 3.60
C GLN A 198 3.20 10.24 2.26
N ARG A 199 2.27 11.01 1.68
CA ARG A 199 2.47 11.69 0.40
C ARG A 199 3.63 12.68 0.45
N ALA A 200 3.79 13.41 1.55
CA ALA A 200 4.88 14.36 1.72
C ALA A 200 6.24 13.68 1.87
N ASP A 201 6.30 12.51 2.53
CA ASP A 201 7.55 11.74 2.62
C ASP A 201 7.94 11.15 1.28
N LEU A 202 6.97 10.52 0.62
CA LEU A 202 7.16 9.94 -0.69
C LEU A 202 7.65 11.00 -1.67
N ARG A 203 6.98 12.15 -1.80
CA ARG A 203 7.45 13.28 -2.64
C ARG A 203 8.90 13.69 -2.35
N ARG A 204 9.32 13.75 -1.08
CA ARG A 204 10.72 14.06 -0.74
C ARG A 204 11.68 12.96 -1.18
N ALA A 205 11.35 11.70 -0.90
CA ALA A 205 12.19 10.57 -1.31
C ALA A 205 12.33 10.53 -2.84
N LEU A 206 11.25 10.91 -3.52
CA LEU A 206 11.10 11.04 -4.95
C LEU A 206 11.91 12.20 -5.54
N GLU A 207 11.92 13.38 -4.92
CA GLU A 207 12.80 14.51 -5.29
C GLU A 207 14.30 14.18 -5.17
N ALA A 208 14.64 13.18 -4.36
CA ALA A 208 16.02 12.69 -4.22
C ALA A 208 16.41 11.66 -5.30
N VAL A 209 15.43 11.06 -5.99
CA VAL A 209 15.68 10.27 -7.21
C VAL A 209 15.94 11.25 -8.34
N ARG A 210 16.89 10.93 -9.25
CA ARG A 210 17.21 11.81 -10.38
C ARG A 210 15.93 12.21 -11.12
N ALA A 211 15.73 13.52 -11.26
CA ALA A 211 14.78 14.03 -12.23
C ALA A 211 15.13 13.42 -13.59
N PRO A 212 14.14 13.03 -14.41
CA PRO A 212 14.42 12.68 -15.80
C PRO A 212 15.23 13.83 -16.41
N ALA A 213 16.24 13.51 -17.23
CA ALA A 213 17.01 14.56 -17.90
C ALA A 213 16.06 15.44 -18.73
N ASP A 214 16.50 16.63 -19.15
CA ASP A 214 15.67 17.44 -20.04
C ASP A 214 15.28 16.65 -21.29
N PRO A 215 14.00 16.71 -21.71
CA PRO A 215 13.53 15.95 -22.86
C PRO A 215 14.29 16.39 -24.10
N ARG A 216 14.80 15.41 -24.86
CA ARG A 216 15.51 15.67 -26.12
C ARG A 216 14.53 15.66 -27.28
N PRO A 217 14.72 16.51 -28.32
CA PRO A 217 13.91 16.43 -29.52
C PRO A 217 13.99 15.04 -30.17
N LEU A 218 12.86 14.59 -30.72
CA LEU A 218 12.78 13.34 -31.48
C LEU A 218 13.72 13.43 -32.70
N PRO A 219 14.59 12.43 -32.95
CA PRO A 219 15.42 12.42 -34.14
C PRO A 219 14.59 12.39 -35.44
N GLU A 220 15.04 13.07 -36.49
CA GLU A 220 14.33 13.08 -37.79
C GLU A 220 14.15 11.67 -38.37
N ALA A 221 15.11 10.76 -38.13
CA ALA A 221 15.02 9.36 -38.56
C ALA A 221 13.86 8.58 -37.92
N ASP A 222 13.25 9.12 -36.87
CA ASP A 222 12.15 8.54 -36.12
C ASP A 222 10.79 9.19 -36.49
N PHE A 223 10.75 10.17 -37.41
CA PHE A 223 9.53 10.91 -37.74
C PHE A 223 8.43 10.07 -38.38
N ASP A 224 8.81 9.07 -39.18
CA ASP A 224 7.89 8.17 -39.89
C ASP A 224 7.76 6.82 -39.18
N LYS A 225 7.97 6.79 -37.85
CA LYS A 225 7.84 5.57 -37.04
C LYS A 225 6.56 5.60 -36.21
N LEU A 226 5.95 4.43 -36.13
CA LEU A 226 4.98 4.07 -35.10
C LEU A 226 5.71 3.32 -33.99
N PHE A 227 5.56 3.83 -32.77
CA PHE A 227 6.07 3.22 -31.55
C PHE A 227 4.94 2.50 -30.84
N GLU A 228 5.19 1.28 -30.39
CA GLU A 228 4.18 0.46 -29.71
C GLU A 228 4.78 -0.26 -28.51
N VAL A 229 4.17 -0.05 -27.36
CA VAL A 229 4.46 -0.78 -26.14
C VAL A 229 3.36 -1.80 -25.90
N HIS A 230 3.73 -3.07 -25.78
CA HIS A 230 2.86 -4.15 -25.31
C HIS A 230 3.30 -4.56 -23.90
N SER A 231 2.33 -4.78 -23.01
CA SER A 231 2.63 -5.19 -21.63
C SER A 231 1.78 -6.36 -21.18
N PRO A 232 2.38 -7.35 -20.49
CA PRO A 232 1.61 -8.27 -19.67
C PRO A 232 0.99 -7.52 -18.49
N LEU A 233 0.08 -8.19 -17.79
CA LEU A 233 -0.36 -7.79 -16.45
C LEU A 233 0.48 -8.51 -15.40
N ARG A 234 0.20 -8.23 -14.12
CA ARG A 234 0.75 -9.04 -13.04
C ARG A 234 -0.33 -9.84 -12.32
N LEU A 235 0.02 -11.08 -12.00
CA LEU A 235 -0.64 -11.88 -10.98
C LEU A 235 0.13 -11.73 -9.67
N GLY A 236 -0.52 -11.25 -8.61
CA GLY A 236 0.09 -11.16 -7.28
C GLY A 236 -0.13 -12.44 -6.48
N ILE A 237 0.95 -13.17 -6.19
CA ILE A 237 0.91 -14.36 -5.32
C ILE A 237 0.99 -13.93 -3.85
N SER A 238 1.93 -13.03 -3.53
CA SER A 238 2.07 -12.46 -2.19
C SER A 238 2.54 -11.01 -2.28
N SER A 239 2.00 -10.14 -1.43
CA SER A 239 2.54 -8.80 -1.16
C SER A 239 3.02 -8.66 0.29
N ALA A 240 3.09 -9.79 1.00
CA ALA A 240 3.12 -9.85 2.46
C ALA A 240 2.06 -8.90 3.09
N ASN A 241 0.87 -8.88 2.50
CA ASN A 241 -0.26 -8.01 2.81
C ASN A 241 0.13 -6.53 2.87
N ALA A 242 0.44 -5.94 1.70
CA ALA A 242 0.82 -4.54 1.52
C ALA A 242 2.15 -4.12 2.17
N SER A 243 3.14 -5.01 2.17
CA SER A 243 4.50 -4.66 2.64
C SER A 243 5.23 -3.73 1.67
N ASP A 244 4.79 -3.70 0.42
CA ASP A 244 5.22 -2.80 -0.64
C ASP A 244 4.62 -1.39 -0.53
N ASN A 245 3.83 -1.12 0.51
CA ASN A 245 3.53 0.26 0.88
C ASN A 245 4.84 1.00 1.18
N HIS A 246 4.98 2.21 0.65
CA HIS A 246 6.19 3.04 0.81
C HIS A 246 6.67 3.17 2.26
N ILE A 247 5.77 3.36 3.22
CA ILE A 247 6.13 3.58 4.63
C ILE A 247 6.56 2.28 5.27
N ARG A 248 5.75 1.24 5.09
CA ARG A 248 6.01 -0.06 5.69
C ARG A 248 7.32 -0.63 5.17
N SER A 249 7.56 -0.56 3.86
CA SER A 249 8.82 -1.02 3.27
C SER A 249 10.03 -0.24 3.76
N LYS A 250 9.92 1.09 3.95
CA LYS A 250 11.01 1.87 4.56
C LYS A 250 11.35 1.44 5.99
N GLU A 251 10.33 1.11 6.79
CA GLU A 251 10.51 0.80 8.21
C GLU A 251 10.95 -0.65 8.46
N GLN A 252 10.33 -1.62 7.79
CA GLN A 252 10.49 -3.06 8.05
C GLN A 252 11.03 -3.85 6.85
N GLY A 253 11.21 -3.19 5.71
CA GLY A 253 11.39 -3.86 4.44
C GLY A 253 10.06 -4.30 3.82
N GLY A 254 10.06 -4.55 2.53
CA GLY A 254 8.90 -5.01 1.78
C GLY A 254 9.24 -6.23 0.92
N LYS A 255 8.28 -7.13 0.76
CA LYS A 255 8.41 -8.38 0.03
C LYS A 255 7.21 -8.60 -0.88
N THR A 256 7.44 -8.87 -2.16
CA THR A 256 6.36 -9.19 -3.11
C THR A 256 6.75 -10.27 -4.10
N LEU A 257 5.84 -11.20 -4.33
CA LEU A 257 5.99 -12.34 -5.23
C LEU A 257 4.93 -12.24 -6.32
N ASN A 258 5.38 -12.04 -7.55
CA ASN A 258 4.56 -11.62 -8.67
C ASN A 258 4.82 -12.51 -9.88
N VAL A 259 3.84 -12.65 -10.77
CA VAL A 259 4.00 -13.35 -12.06
C VAL A 259 3.53 -12.45 -13.19
N GLY A 260 4.35 -12.26 -14.23
CA GLY A 260 3.91 -11.62 -15.47
C GLY A 260 2.95 -12.54 -16.22
N ILE A 261 1.78 -12.04 -16.61
CA ILE A 261 0.78 -12.85 -17.32
C ILE A 261 0.18 -12.13 -18.54
N ASP A 262 0.01 -12.91 -19.60
CA ASP A 262 -0.82 -12.60 -20.75
C ASP A 262 -2.21 -13.21 -20.57
N LEU A 263 -3.24 -12.60 -21.15
CA LEU A 263 -4.62 -13.05 -20.99
C LEU A 263 -5.24 -13.38 -22.35
N ARG A 264 -6.04 -14.45 -22.41
CA ARG A 264 -6.93 -14.67 -23.55
C ARG A 264 -8.17 -13.80 -23.39
N THR A 265 -8.28 -12.78 -24.23
CA THR A 265 -9.42 -11.85 -24.24
C THR A 265 -10.35 -12.16 -25.41
N SER A 266 -11.56 -11.59 -25.40
CA SER A 266 -12.57 -11.85 -26.42
C SER A 266 -12.04 -11.51 -27.82
N GLY A 267 -12.10 -12.47 -28.73
CA GLY A 267 -11.61 -12.32 -30.11
C GLY A 267 -10.16 -12.73 -30.35
N LEU A 268 -9.44 -13.21 -29.31
CA LEU A 268 -8.10 -13.78 -29.46
C LEU A 268 -8.13 -15.32 -29.41
N ASP A 269 -7.40 -15.95 -30.33
CA ASP A 269 -7.23 -17.41 -30.37
C ASP A 269 -6.24 -17.91 -29.31
N ALA A 270 -5.41 -17.05 -28.73
CA ALA A 270 -4.40 -17.37 -27.72
C ALA A 270 -4.21 -16.21 -26.72
N PRO A 271 -3.70 -16.46 -25.51
CA PRO A 271 -3.28 -15.40 -24.60
C PRO A 271 -2.28 -14.45 -25.25
N ALA A 272 -2.45 -13.15 -25.02
CA ALA A 272 -1.53 -12.11 -25.48
C ALA A 272 -1.46 -10.96 -24.47
N PRO A 273 -0.48 -10.06 -24.60
CA PRO A 273 -0.36 -8.87 -23.76
C PRO A 273 -1.64 -8.02 -23.83
N PRO A 274 -2.39 -7.85 -22.73
CA PRO A 274 -3.71 -7.24 -22.76
C PRO A 274 -3.68 -5.70 -22.73
N LEU A 275 -2.48 -5.10 -22.59
CA LEU A 275 -2.28 -3.66 -22.54
C LEU A 275 -1.39 -3.22 -23.68
N THR A 276 -1.79 -2.16 -24.38
CA THR A 276 -1.03 -1.56 -25.47
C THR A 276 -1.00 -0.05 -25.35
N VAL A 277 0.14 0.58 -25.61
CA VAL A 277 0.29 2.02 -25.77
C VAL A 277 0.99 2.29 -27.09
N THR A 278 0.40 3.10 -27.95
CA THR A 278 1.01 3.50 -29.22
C THR A 278 1.27 4.98 -29.23
N ALA A 279 2.35 5.38 -29.90
CA ALA A 279 2.64 6.79 -30.15
C ALA A 279 3.25 6.98 -31.53
N ARG A 280 2.92 8.10 -32.15
CA ARG A 280 3.53 8.51 -33.42
C ARG A 280 3.60 10.01 -33.54
N ARG A 281 4.56 10.49 -34.35
CA ARG A 281 4.64 11.89 -34.72
C ARG A 281 3.53 12.23 -35.72
N LEU A 282 3.00 13.44 -35.61
CA LEU A 282 2.06 14.02 -36.57
C LEU A 282 2.75 15.11 -37.39
N ALA A 283 2.28 15.36 -38.62
CA ALA A 283 2.89 16.39 -39.48
C ALA A 283 2.70 17.83 -38.98
N GLU A 284 1.54 18.12 -38.40
CA GLU A 284 1.19 19.44 -37.85
C GLU A 284 1.39 19.50 -36.34
N PRO A 285 1.73 20.67 -35.76
CA PRO A 285 1.90 20.86 -34.32
C PRO A 285 0.57 20.74 -33.59
N ARG A 286 0.22 19.51 -33.23
CA ARG A 286 -1.00 19.14 -32.50
C ARG A 286 -0.76 17.98 -31.55
N LEU A 287 -1.53 17.90 -30.48
CA LEU A 287 -1.56 16.78 -29.55
C LEU A 287 -2.88 16.04 -29.71
N VAL A 288 -2.85 14.73 -29.93
CA VAL A 288 -4.01 13.86 -29.96
C VAL A 288 -3.84 12.78 -28.91
N LEU A 289 -4.78 12.68 -27.97
CA LEU A 289 -4.81 11.64 -26.94
C LEU A 289 -6.07 10.82 -27.10
N ARG A 290 -5.95 9.49 -27.12
CA ARG A 290 -7.08 8.56 -27.12
C ARG A 290 -6.89 7.49 -26.07
N SER A 291 -7.96 7.15 -25.36
CA SER A 291 -7.99 6.05 -24.41
C SER A 291 -9.14 5.12 -24.74
N HIS A 292 -8.80 3.86 -25.05
CA HIS A 292 -9.73 2.78 -25.33
C HIS A 292 -9.65 1.75 -24.19
N SER A 293 -10.52 1.89 -23.21
CA SER A 293 -10.68 0.90 -22.15
C SER A 293 -11.88 0.00 -22.45
N ALA A 294 -11.92 -1.19 -21.87
CA ALA A 294 -13.09 -2.07 -21.93
C ALA A 294 -14.40 -1.38 -21.47
N GLU A 295 -14.29 -0.29 -20.69
CA GLU A 295 -15.44 0.40 -20.08
C GLU A 295 -15.75 1.78 -20.68
N PHE A 296 -14.78 2.42 -21.33
CA PHE A 296 -14.93 3.79 -21.80
C PHE A 296 -14.00 4.12 -22.97
N VAL A 297 -14.40 5.11 -23.76
CA VAL A 297 -13.58 5.75 -24.78
C VAL A 297 -13.50 7.23 -24.46
N ALA A 298 -12.29 7.80 -24.49
CA ALA A 298 -12.06 9.22 -24.26
C ALA A 298 -11.02 9.76 -25.25
N ASP A 299 -11.31 10.92 -25.82
CA ASP A 299 -10.47 11.58 -26.81
C ASP A 299 -10.22 13.04 -26.41
N PHE A 300 -9.03 13.55 -26.73
CA PHE A 300 -8.64 14.93 -26.52
C PHE A 300 -7.71 15.41 -27.64
N GLU A 301 -7.95 16.61 -28.17
CA GLU A 301 -7.11 17.21 -29.21
C GLU A 301 -6.80 18.68 -28.91
N VAL A 302 -5.55 19.08 -29.16
CA VAL A 302 -5.07 20.47 -29.13
C VAL A 302 -4.27 20.74 -30.40
N ASN A 303 -4.44 21.91 -31.01
CA ASN A 303 -3.75 22.33 -32.22
C ASN A 303 -3.57 23.85 -32.28
N THR A 304 -2.73 24.34 -33.19
CA THR A 304 -2.40 25.77 -33.34
C THR A 304 -3.53 26.67 -33.85
N LYS A 305 -4.68 26.12 -34.25
CA LYS A 305 -5.84 26.90 -34.74
C LYS A 305 -6.79 27.31 -33.60
N GLY A 306 -6.71 26.64 -32.45
CA GLY A 306 -7.56 26.93 -31.29
C GLY A 306 -7.05 28.08 -30.43
N ASP A 307 -7.88 28.52 -29.49
CA ASP A 307 -7.43 29.42 -28.42
C ASP A 307 -6.54 28.65 -27.44
N ALA A 308 -5.25 29.03 -27.39
CA ALA A 308 -4.23 28.31 -26.63
C ALA A 308 -4.54 28.25 -25.12
N ALA A 309 -5.06 29.35 -24.54
CA ALA A 309 -5.38 29.41 -23.13
C ALA A 309 -6.58 28.51 -22.78
N ALA A 310 -7.61 28.48 -23.60
CA ALA A 310 -8.75 27.58 -23.44
C ALA A 310 -8.33 26.12 -23.57
N GLN A 311 -7.50 25.79 -24.57
CA GLN A 311 -6.97 24.45 -24.79
C GLN A 311 -6.07 23.97 -23.64
N SER A 312 -5.21 24.85 -23.11
CA SER A 312 -4.44 24.59 -21.89
C SER A 312 -5.35 24.35 -20.68
N GLY A 313 -6.40 25.16 -20.52
CA GLY A 313 -7.41 24.97 -19.47
C GLY A 313 -8.09 23.60 -19.50
N LEU A 314 -8.41 23.10 -20.71
CA LEU A 314 -8.95 21.75 -20.92
C LEU A 314 -7.90 20.66 -20.70
N PHE A 315 -6.66 20.87 -21.12
CA PHE A 315 -5.54 19.96 -20.84
C PHE A 315 -5.39 19.74 -19.33
N PHE A 316 -5.29 20.81 -18.53
CA PHE A 316 -5.10 20.73 -17.08
C PHE A 316 -6.36 20.52 -16.25
N SER A 317 -7.52 20.28 -16.88
CA SER A 317 -8.80 20.09 -16.18
C SER A 317 -8.78 18.94 -15.16
N TYR A 318 -7.93 17.92 -15.37
CA TYR A 318 -7.74 16.79 -14.45
C TYR A 318 -7.22 17.17 -13.07
N ARG A 319 -6.54 18.31 -12.93
CA ARG A 319 -6.10 18.82 -11.62
C ARG A 319 -7.28 19.27 -10.75
N ARG A 320 -8.45 19.47 -11.36
CA ARG A 320 -9.69 19.92 -10.73
C ARG A 320 -10.82 18.88 -10.83
N GLY A 321 -10.48 17.62 -11.08
CA GLY A 321 -11.46 16.52 -11.18
C GLY A 321 -12.14 16.38 -12.54
N GLY A 322 -11.69 17.09 -13.59
CA GLY A 322 -12.11 16.83 -14.97
C GLY A 322 -11.38 15.64 -15.59
N ASP A 323 -11.87 15.12 -16.71
CA ASP A 323 -11.12 14.23 -17.62
C ASP A 323 -10.32 13.10 -16.95
N GLU A 324 -10.97 12.36 -16.05
CA GLU A 324 -10.31 11.29 -15.28
C GLU A 324 -9.75 10.18 -16.19
N ALA A 325 -10.39 9.95 -17.33
CA ALA A 325 -10.01 8.94 -18.33
C ALA A 325 -8.65 9.21 -18.97
N LEU A 326 -8.27 10.48 -19.16
CA LEU A 326 -6.98 10.88 -19.76
C LEU A 326 -6.00 11.48 -18.74
N ARG A 327 -6.39 11.55 -17.46
CA ARG A 327 -5.57 12.12 -16.37
C ARG A 327 -4.14 11.57 -16.35
N MET A 328 -3.98 10.26 -16.53
CA MET A 328 -2.67 9.61 -16.45
C MET A 328 -1.74 10.01 -17.58
N VAL A 329 -2.21 9.96 -18.84
CA VAL A 329 -1.40 10.34 -20.00
C VAL A 329 -1.09 11.84 -20.02
N LYS A 330 -2.06 12.68 -19.64
CA LYS A 330 -1.86 14.13 -19.51
C LYS A 330 -0.81 14.46 -18.45
N GLN A 331 -0.88 13.83 -17.28
CA GLN A 331 0.13 14.01 -16.26
C GLN A 331 1.48 13.43 -16.68
N ALA A 332 1.52 12.32 -17.43
CA ALA A 332 2.78 11.74 -17.91
C ALA A 332 3.54 12.70 -18.85
N LEU A 333 2.83 13.43 -19.71
CA LEU A 333 3.41 14.47 -20.56
C LEU A 333 4.03 15.61 -19.73
N VAL A 334 3.39 15.99 -18.62
CA VAL A 334 3.93 16.99 -17.68
C VAL A 334 5.13 16.43 -16.91
N HIS A 335 5.00 15.20 -16.43
CA HIS A 335 6.02 14.49 -15.64
C HIS A 335 7.33 14.30 -16.42
N THR A 336 7.22 14.08 -17.73
CA THR A 336 8.36 13.89 -18.65
C THR A 336 8.93 15.21 -19.17
N GLY A 337 8.32 16.34 -18.83
CA GLY A 337 8.72 17.67 -19.33
C GLY A 337 8.32 17.93 -20.78
N ILE A 338 7.58 17.02 -21.43
CA ILE A 338 7.09 17.21 -22.80
C ILE A 338 6.11 18.38 -22.88
N VAL A 339 5.33 18.58 -21.81
CA VAL A 339 4.46 19.73 -21.62
C VAL A 339 4.89 20.45 -20.34
N GLY A 340 5.08 21.76 -20.40
CA GLY A 340 5.42 22.55 -19.22
C GLY A 340 4.31 22.48 -18.15
N ALA A 341 4.68 22.44 -16.86
CA ALA A 341 3.72 22.27 -15.77
C ALA A 341 2.62 23.35 -15.71
N ASP A 342 2.90 24.55 -16.22
CA ASP A 342 1.99 25.70 -16.32
C ASP A 342 1.89 26.22 -17.77
N SER A 343 2.10 25.33 -18.74
CA SER A 343 2.14 25.70 -20.16
C SER A 343 0.82 26.29 -20.64
N VAL A 344 0.91 27.42 -21.34
CA VAL A 344 -0.23 28.05 -22.01
C VAL A 344 -0.34 27.67 -23.48
N ASP A 345 0.72 27.09 -24.07
CA ASP A 345 0.79 26.69 -25.47
C ASP A 345 1.25 25.24 -25.60
N ILE A 346 0.32 24.32 -25.38
CA ILE A 346 0.58 22.87 -25.43
C ILE A 346 1.03 22.45 -26.83
N ALA A 347 0.47 23.03 -27.90
CA ALA A 347 0.85 22.71 -29.26
C ALA A 347 2.29 23.16 -29.58
N GLY A 348 2.69 24.34 -29.07
CA GLY A 348 4.06 24.84 -29.15
C GLY A 348 5.06 23.95 -28.42
N ASP A 349 4.76 23.52 -27.19
CA ASP A 349 5.60 22.60 -26.42
C ASP A 349 5.86 21.29 -27.19
N ILE A 350 4.80 20.69 -27.75
CA ILE A 350 4.93 19.50 -28.61
C ILE A 350 5.76 19.83 -29.86
N GLY A 351 5.45 20.92 -30.56
CA GLY A 351 6.20 21.34 -31.74
C GLY A 351 7.71 21.48 -31.49
N ALA A 352 8.11 21.98 -30.32
CA ALA A 352 9.51 22.14 -29.96
C ALA A 352 10.26 20.81 -29.85
N LEU A 353 9.62 19.75 -29.34
CA LEU A 353 10.23 18.43 -29.17
C LEU A 353 10.08 17.51 -30.39
N PHE A 354 9.07 17.75 -31.24
CA PHE A 354 8.75 16.88 -32.37
C PHE A 354 9.04 17.54 -33.73
N GLY A 355 10.02 18.45 -33.79
CA GLY A 355 10.51 19.05 -35.03
C GLY A 355 9.44 19.82 -35.81
N GLY A 356 8.67 20.64 -35.10
CA GLY A 356 7.51 21.38 -35.65
C GLY A 356 6.27 20.53 -35.91
N GLY A 357 6.33 19.22 -35.64
CA GLY A 357 5.21 18.28 -35.76
C GLY A 357 4.42 18.14 -34.46
N GLY A 358 3.49 17.18 -34.48
CA GLY A 358 2.62 16.85 -33.35
C GLY A 358 2.90 15.47 -32.78
N LEU A 359 2.06 15.05 -31.82
CA LEU A 359 2.13 13.76 -31.15
C LEU A 359 0.72 13.16 -31.02
N GLU A 360 0.54 11.92 -31.47
CA GLU A 360 -0.63 11.10 -31.14
C GLU A 360 -0.22 10.03 -30.13
N ILE A 361 -1.01 9.85 -29.06
CA ILE A 361 -0.87 8.74 -28.11
C ILE A 361 -2.22 8.02 -27.98
N VAL A 362 -2.20 6.71 -28.16
CA VAL A 362 -3.38 5.86 -27.97
C VAL A 362 -3.08 4.80 -26.91
N THR A 363 -3.86 4.77 -25.85
CA THR A 363 -3.78 3.72 -24.82
C THR A 363 -4.94 2.74 -24.97
N ALA A 364 -4.68 1.44 -24.89
CA ALA A 364 -5.69 0.40 -24.92
C ALA A 364 -5.49 -0.62 -23.79
N SER A 365 -6.59 -1.03 -23.14
CA SER A 365 -6.59 -2.09 -22.12
C SER A 365 -7.81 -3.00 -22.31
N ALA A 366 -7.56 -4.30 -22.43
CA ALA A 366 -8.61 -5.31 -22.54
C ALA A 366 -9.18 -5.76 -21.17
N VAL A 367 -8.65 -5.23 -20.06
CA VAL A 367 -9.10 -5.55 -18.69
C VAL A 367 -9.65 -4.31 -18.00
N GLN A 368 -10.72 -4.49 -17.23
CA GLN A 368 -11.34 -3.44 -16.42
C GLN A 368 -10.39 -2.86 -15.38
N GLN A 369 -10.54 -1.57 -15.07
CA GLN A 369 -9.82 -0.95 -13.99
C GLN A 369 -10.19 -1.59 -12.64
N GLY A 370 -9.24 -1.67 -11.71
CA GLY A 370 -9.48 -2.25 -10.39
C GLY A 370 -9.57 -3.78 -10.33
N SER A 371 -9.24 -4.48 -11.42
CA SER A 371 -9.13 -5.95 -11.49
C SER A 371 -8.25 -6.56 -10.39
N GLY A 372 -7.24 -5.82 -9.93
CA GLY A 372 -6.21 -6.33 -9.01
C GLY A 372 -5.00 -6.95 -9.71
N LEU A 373 -4.91 -6.82 -11.03
CA LEU A 373 -3.80 -7.32 -11.84
C LEU A 373 -2.74 -6.24 -12.14
N GLY A 374 -2.73 -5.13 -11.39
CA GLY A 374 -1.77 -4.04 -11.54
C GLY A 374 -1.98 -3.13 -12.76
N THR A 375 -3.13 -3.22 -13.46
CA THR A 375 -3.39 -2.56 -14.75
C THR A 375 -3.01 -1.07 -14.77
N SER A 376 -3.43 -0.28 -13.77
CA SER A 376 -3.18 1.17 -13.77
C SER A 376 -1.70 1.53 -13.64
N SER A 377 -0.97 0.86 -12.75
CA SER A 377 0.47 1.12 -12.54
C SER A 377 1.31 0.63 -13.71
N ILE A 378 0.91 -0.48 -14.32
CA ILE A 378 1.53 -0.99 -15.55
C ILE A 378 1.26 -0.04 -16.72
N LEU A 379 0.05 0.53 -16.84
CA LEU A 379 -0.25 1.56 -17.84
C LEU A 379 0.63 2.80 -17.65
N ALA A 380 0.83 3.25 -16.41
CA ALA A 380 1.73 4.36 -16.09
C ALA A 380 3.15 4.07 -16.59
N ALA A 381 3.69 2.88 -16.30
CA ALA A 381 5.02 2.47 -16.79
C ALA A 381 5.08 2.35 -18.32
N ALA A 382 4.03 1.82 -18.98
CA ALA A 382 3.97 1.70 -20.43
C ALA A 382 3.96 3.07 -21.14
N ILE A 383 3.17 4.02 -20.63
CA ILE A 383 3.16 5.41 -21.10
C ILE A 383 4.53 6.05 -20.87
N LEU A 384 5.14 5.86 -19.70
CA LEU A 384 6.46 6.43 -19.45
C LEU A 384 7.53 5.81 -20.36
N LYS A 385 7.49 4.50 -20.62
CA LYS A 385 8.47 3.84 -21.51
C LYS A 385 8.45 4.45 -22.91
N ILE A 386 7.26 4.65 -23.48
CA ILE A 386 7.13 5.25 -24.81
C ILE A 386 7.57 6.73 -24.82
N LEU A 387 7.15 7.52 -23.82
CA LEU A 387 7.54 8.94 -23.75
C LEU A 387 9.04 9.12 -23.51
N TYR A 388 9.64 8.29 -22.67
CA TYR A 388 11.08 8.26 -22.44
C TYR A 388 11.84 7.81 -23.69
N ARG A 389 11.33 6.84 -24.46
CA ARG A 389 11.93 6.50 -25.75
C ARG A 389 11.88 7.66 -26.74
N LEU A 390 10.75 8.37 -26.83
CA LEU A 390 10.56 9.52 -27.73
C LEU A 390 11.46 10.71 -27.36
N THR A 391 11.75 10.89 -26.06
CA THR A 391 12.57 12.00 -25.53
C THR A 391 14.02 11.60 -25.27
N GLY A 392 14.42 10.39 -25.68
CA GLY A 392 15.78 9.88 -25.52
C GLY A 392 16.20 9.64 -24.07
N GLN A 393 15.29 9.38 -23.14
CA GLN A 393 15.67 9.05 -21.77
C GLN A 393 16.12 7.57 -21.68
N PRO A 394 17.18 7.25 -20.92
CA PRO A 394 17.64 5.86 -20.74
C PRO A 394 16.55 4.92 -20.24
N ALA A 395 15.65 5.40 -19.37
CA ALA A 395 14.52 4.63 -18.84
C ALA A 395 13.50 4.16 -19.89
N GLY A 396 13.56 4.70 -21.12
CA GLY A 396 12.75 4.24 -22.26
C GLY A 396 13.36 3.05 -23.00
N THR A 397 14.59 2.64 -22.64
CA THR A 397 15.31 1.50 -23.22
C THR A 397 15.29 0.32 -22.27
N ASP A 398 15.48 -0.89 -22.78
CA ASP A 398 15.45 -2.11 -21.96
C ASP A 398 16.55 -2.13 -20.87
N ASP A 399 17.73 -1.58 -21.19
CA ASP A 399 18.88 -1.51 -20.27
C ASP A 399 18.65 -0.51 -19.13
N GLY A 400 17.98 0.61 -19.39
CA GLY A 400 17.69 1.64 -18.40
C GLY A 400 16.34 1.47 -17.69
N GLU A 401 15.56 0.45 -18.03
CA GLU A 401 14.19 0.28 -17.54
C GLU A 401 14.13 0.03 -16.02
N TYR A 402 15.00 -0.82 -15.45
CA TYR A 402 14.96 -1.16 -14.02
C TYR A 402 16.15 -0.55 -13.26
N PRO A 403 15.93 0.08 -12.09
CA PRO A 403 14.63 0.31 -11.43
C PRO A 403 13.90 1.57 -11.94
N ASP A 404 14.58 2.41 -12.71
CA ASP A 404 14.22 3.81 -12.95
C ASP A 404 12.82 4.01 -13.54
N LEU A 405 12.42 3.27 -14.58
CA LEU A 405 11.09 3.41 -15.18
C LEU A 405 9.97 3.18 -14.15
N TYR A 406 10.14 2.18 -13.29
CA TYR A 406 9.14 1.79 -12.30
C TYR A 406 9.11 2.72 -11.09
N ASP A 407 10.24 3.33 -10.74
CA ASP A 407 10.26 4.44 -9.78
C ASP A 407 9.51 5.65 -10.34
N GLN A 408 9.74 5.97 -11.62
CA GLN A 408 9.04 7.04 -12.34
C GLN A 408 7.53 6.76 -12.49
N SER A 409 7.10 5.49 -12.60
CA SER A 409 5.67 5.17 -12.61
C SER A 409 5.02 5.41 -11.24
N VAL A 410 5.70 5.04 -10.15
CA VAL A 410 5.22 5.33 -8.78
C VAL A 410 5.15 6.85 -8.56
N LEU A 411 6.15 7.60 -9.03
CA LEU A 411 6.14 9.08 -9.04
C LEU A 411 4.91 9.64 -9.74
N LEU A 412 4.66 9.20 -10.97
CA LEU A 412 3.54 9.64 -11.79
C LEU A 412 2.21 9.39 -11.08
N GLU A 413 1.97 8.18 -10.58
CA GLU A 413 0.73 7.82 -9.87
C GLU A 413 0.48 8.71 -8.66
N GLN A 414 1.51 8.99 -7.86
CA GLN A 414 1.39 9.82 -6.67
C GLN A 414 1.13 11.29 -7.00
N SER A 415 1.67 11.78 -8.12
CA SER A 415 1.44 13.16 -8.56
C SER A 415 -0.03 13.45 -8.90
N ILE A 416 -0.81 12.42 -9.25
CA ILE A 416 -2.26 12.49 -9.48
C ILE A 416 -3.09 11.95 -8.31
N GLY A 417 -2.47 11.71 -7.16
CA GLY A 417 -3.14 11.34 -5.92
C GLY A 417 -3.54 9.87 -5.80
N LEU A 418 -2.99 8.98 -6.64
CA LEU A 418 -3.18 7.55 -6.49
C LEU A 418 -2.24 7.02 -5.41
N ASN A 419 -2.78 6.21 -4.48
CA ASN A 419 -1.99 5.57 -3.41
C ASN A 419 -1.72 4.10 -3.78
N SER A 420 -0.65 3.87 -4.54
CA SER A 420 -0.18 2.54 -4.93
C SER A 420 1.03 2.10 -4.09
N GLY A 421 1.21 0.79 -3.95
CA GLY A 421 2.49 0.22 -3.52
C GLY A 421 3.44 0.08 -4.71
N TRP A 422 4.71 -0.20 -4.46
CA TRP A 422 5.74 -0.17 -5.51
C TRP A 422 5.74 -1.41 -6.42
N GLN A 423 4.96 -2.45 -6.12
CA GLN A 423 5.06 -3.75 -6.79
C GLN A 423 4.36 -3.83 -8.15
N ASP A 424 3.29 -3.04 -8.35
CA ASP A 424 2.33 -3.30 -9.42
C ASP A 424 2.95 -3.12 -10.81
N ALA A 425 3.58 -1.98 -11.05
CA ALA A 425 4.28 -1.73 -12.31
C ALA A 425 5.49 -2.68 -12.49
N ARG A 426 6.25 -2.93 -11.42
CA ARG A 426 7.43 -3.82 -11.43
C ARG A 426 7.08 -5.27 -11.78
N GLY A 427 5.84 -5.69 -11.50
CA GLY A 427 5.34 -7.00 -11.92
C GLY A 427 5.40 -7.23 -13.43
N ALA A 428 5.40 -6.17 -14.24
CA ALA A 428 5.53 -6.24 -15.70
C ALA A 428 6.99 -6.26 -16.21
N ARG A 429 8.00 -6.27 -15.33
CA ARG A 429 9.42 -6.38 -15.72
C ARG A 429 9.70 -7.72 -16.41
N GLY A 430 10.32 -7.69 -17.59
CA GLY A 430 10.77 -8.90 -18.29
C GLY A 430 12.03 -9.50 -17.66
N GLY A 431 12.41 -10.71 -18.07
CA GLY A 431 13.65 -11.37 -17.63
C GLY A 431 13.68 -12.87 -17.92
N PRO A 432 14.56 -13.64 -17.27
CA PRO A 432 14.70 -15.09 -17.49
C PRO A 432 13.49 -15.91 -17.01
N SER A 433 12.63 -15.36 -16.14
CA SER A 433 11.39 -15.99 -15.69
C SER A 433 10.25 -14.97 -15.61
N ALA A 434 9.02 -15.47 -15.76
CA ALA A 434 7.81 -14.71 -15.51
C ALA A 434 7.57 -14.47 -14.00
N VAL A 435 8.15 -15.31 -13.12
CA VAL A 435 7.97 -15.24 -11.67
C VAL A 435 9.09 -14.42 -11.02
N LYS A 436 8.71 -13.42 -10.25
CA LYS A 436 9.59 -12.39 -9.69
C LYS A 436 9.37 -12.29 -8.19
N ASP A 437 10.45 -12.48 -7.45
CA ASP A 437 10.56 -12.24 -6.02
C ASP A 437 11.27 -10.90 -5.81
N PHE A 438 10.60 -9.97 -5.15
CA PHE A 438 11.14 -8.65 -4.83
C PHE A 438 11.33 -8.50 -3.33
N TYR A 439 12.52 -8.03 -2.94
CA TYR A 439 12.81 -7.61 -1.58
C TYR A 439 13.33 -6.18 -1.56
N ALA A 440 12.63 -5.27 -0.88
CA ALA A 440 13.13 -3.96 -0.56
C ALA A 440 13.60 -3.96 0.91
N PRO A 441 14.90 -3.78 1.20
CA PRO A 441 15.36 -3.65 2.58
C PRO A 441 14.85 -2.33 3.22
N PRO A 442 14.78 -2.25 4.56
CA PRO A 442 14.50 -1.00 5.25
C PRO A 442 15.44 0.12 4.81
N THR A 443 14.91 1.33 4.64
CA THR A 443 15.68 2.48 4.15
C THR A 443 15.09 3.81 4.61
N ASP A 444 15.94 4.82 4.77
CA ASP A 444 15.53 6.20 5.00
C ASP A 444 15.15 6.93 3.70
N GLY A 445 15.55 6.38 2.55
CA GLY A 445 15.33 6.92 1.20
C GLY A 445 14.06 6.42 0.50
N LEU A 446 14.11 6.28 -0.83
CA LEU A 446 13.08 5.56 -1.58
C LEU A 446 13.38 4.06 -1.48
N PRO A 447 12.38 3.19 -1.24
CA PRO A 447 12.57 1.75 -1.39
C PRO A 447 13.06 1.42 -2.79
N THR A 448 14.18 0.71 -2.88
CA THR A 448 14.72 0.19 -4.15
C THR A 448 14.62 -1.33 -4.08
N PRO A 449 13.54 -1.93 -4.60
CA PRO A 449 13.37 -3.37 -4.53
C PRO A 449 14.49 -4.08 -5.30
N GLU A 450 15.10 -5.06 -4.67
CA GLU A 450 15.98 -6.03 -5.30
C GLU A 450 15.11 -7.08 -5.99
N LEU A 451 15.46 -7.47 -7.22
CA LEU A 451 14.69 -8.42 -8.02
C LEU A 451 15.46 -9.73 -8.17
N THR A 452 14.84 -10.83 -7.73
CA THR A 452 15.26 -12.20 -8.01
C THR A 452 14.21 -12.91 -8.86
N TYR A 453 14.65 -13.68 -9.84
CA TYR A 453 13.76 -14.51 -10.65
C TYR A 453 13.61 -15.89 -10.03
N VAL A 454 12.39 -16.41 -10.00
CA VAL A 454 12.09 -17.76 -9.53
C VAL A 454 11.86 -18.64 -10.75
N ASP A 455 12.70 -19.66 -10.92
CA ASP A 455 12.52 -20.63 -12.00
C ASP A 455 11.34 -21.56 -11.67
N VAL A 456 10.43 -21.73 -12.62
CA VAL A 456 9.24 -22.57 -12.49
C VAL A 456 8.94 -23.29 -13.79
N ASP A 457 8.41 -24.50 -13.69
CA ASP A 457 7.77 -25.16 -14.83
C ASP A 457 6.47 -24.40 -15.18
N ALA A 458 6.50 -23.67 -16.29
CA ALA A 458 5.40 -22.81 -16.71
C ALA A 458 4.12 -23.60 -17.06
N GLU A 459 4.25 -24.80 -17.64
CA GLU A 459 3.11 -25.65 -17.97
C GLU A 459 2.46 -26.19 -16.70
N LEU A 460 3.29 -26.68 -15.77
CA LEU A 460 2.80 -27.14 -14.48
C LEU A 460 2.16 -26.00 -13.69
N PHE A 461 2.76 -24.80 -13.67
CA PHE A 461 2.19 -23.62 -13.03
C PHE A 461 0.81 -23.30 -13.61
N GLN A 462 0.70 -23.15 -14.93
CA GLN A 462 -0.57 -22.80 -15.58
C GLN A 462 -1.66 -23.86 -15.36
N ARG A 463 -1.27 -25.14 -15.30
CA ARG A 463 -2.20 -26.24 -14.98
C ARG A 463 -2.68 -26.20 -13.54
N ARG A 464 -1.76 -26.02 -12.58
CA ARG A 464 -2.03 -26.09 -11.14
C ARG A 464 -2.60 -24.80 -10.56
N VAL A 465 -2.29 -23.66 -11.14
CA VAL A 465 -2.70 -22.34 -10.64
C VAL A 465 -3.86 -21.85 -11.50
N VAL A 466 -5.09 -22.01 -11.00
CA VAL A 466 -6.31 -21.61 -11.70
C VAL A 466 -6.68 -20.19 -11.33
N LEU A 467 -6.70 -19.31 -12.33
CA LEU A 467 -7.18 -17.93 -12.20
C LEU A 467 -8.69 -17.89 -12.43
N PHE A 468 -9.45 -17.44 -11.43
CA PHE A 468 -10.91 -17.39 -11.47
C PHE A 468 -11.39 -15.96 -11.23
N ASP A 469 -11.93 -15.32 -12.26
CA ASP A 469 -12.69 -14.09 -12.09
C ASP A 469 -14.01 -14.44 -11.40
N THR A 470 -14.20 -13.96 -10.18
CA THR A 470 -15.43 -14.23 -9.42
C THR A 470 -16.65 -13.53 -10.00
N GLY A 471 -16.47 -12.51 -10.86
CA GLY A 471 -17.52 -11.62 -11.34
C GLY A 471 -18.11 -10.73 -10.24
N ILE A 472 -17.57 -10.81 -9.02
CA ILE A 472 -17.98 -10.00 -7.87
C ILE A 472 -17.15 -8.72 -7.90
N ALA A 473 -17.85 -7.59 -8.08
CA ALA A 473 -17.22 -6.29 -7.98
C ALA A 473 -16.62 -6.12 -6.57
N ARG A 474 -15.42 -5.54 -6.51
CA ARG A 474 -14.85 -5.15 -5.23
C ARG A 474 -15.75 -4.09 -4.62
N GLY A 475 -16.22 -4.32 -3.39
CA GLY A 475 -16.78 -3.25 -2.57
C GLY A 475 -15.75 -2.14 -2.41
N ALA A 476 -16.18 -0.96 -1.92
CA ALA A 476 -15.30 0.13 -1.54
C ALA A 476 -14.44 -0.25 -0.31
N THR A 477 -13.60 -1.28 -0.46
CA THR A 477 -12.69 -1.73 0.58
C THR A 477 -11.74 -0.58 0.86
N ARG A 478 -11.63 -0.19 2.13
CA ARG A 478 -10.60 0.76 2.57
C ARG A 478 -9.19 0.18 2.34
N GLY A 479 -9.08 -1.13 2.05
CA GLY A 479 -7.97 -1.81 1.40
C GLY A 479 -6.64 -1.54 2.07
N LEU A 480 -5.80 -0.74 1.40
CA LEU A 480 -4.49 -0.35 1.91
C LEU A 480 -4.59 0.43 3.24
N ASN A 481 -5.59 1.29 3.40
CA ASN A 481 -5.71 2.13 4.60
C ASN A 481 -5.98 1.30 5.86
N VAL A 482 -6.74 0.22 5.77
CA VAL A 482 -7.04 -0.65 6.93
C VAL A 482 -5.79 -1.40 7.38
N VAL A 483 -5.00 -1.89 6.42
CA VAL A 483 -3.72 -2.52 6.72
C VAL A 483 -2.76 -1.50 7.34
N MET A 484 -2.71 -0.27 6.80
CA MET A 484 -1.86 0.79 7.35
C MET A 484 -2.31 1.28 8.72
N GLU A 485 -3.61 1.28 9.01
CA GLU A 485 -4.14 1.58 10.35
C GLU A 485 -3.70 0.50 11.36
N ALA A 486 -3.87 -0.78 11.00
CA ALA A 486 -3.40 -1.89 11.83
C ALA A 486 -1.88 -1.84 12.05
N TYR A 487 -1.13 -1.48 11.00
CA TYR A 487 0.30 -1.30 11.02
C TYR A 487 0.74 -0.15 11.93
N LEU A 488 0.34 1.09 11.64
CA LEU A 488 0.79 2.28 12.37
C LEU A 488 0.32 2.28 13.82
N GLY A 489 -0.88 1.76 14.05
CA GLY A 489 -1.46 1.66 15.39
C GLY A 489 -0.87 0.54 16.26
N ARG A 490 -0.12 -0.40 15.66
CA ARG A 490 0.19 -1.73 16.25
C ARG A 490 -1.06 -2.37 16.82
N HIS A 491 -2.11 -2.44 16.01
CA HIS A 491 -3.43 -2.87 16.46
C HIS A 491 -3.37 -4.28 17.07
N ARG A 492 -3.77 -4.39 18.34
CA ARG A 492 -3.62 -5.58 19.18
C ARG A 492 -3.97 -6.91 18.50
N HIS A 493 -5.12 -6.97 17.85
CA HIS A 493 -5.61 -8.22 17.24
C HIS A 493 -5.19 -8.43 15.78
N ARG A 494 -4.59 -7.42 15.13
CA ARG A 494 -4.35 -7.43 13.68
C ARG A 494 -2.86 -7.39 13.34
N TYR A 495 -2.04 -6.79 14.19
CA TYR A 495 -0.62 -6.61 13.94
C TYR A 495 0.15 -7.94 13.83
N GLY A 496 -0.26 -8.98 14.58
CA GLY A 496 0.29 -10.33 14.43
C GLY A 496 0.17 -10.86 13.00
N ALA A 497 -0.95 -10.60 12.33
CA ALA A 497 -1.15 -11.01 10.94
C ALA A 497 -0.20 -10.27 9.97
N ILE A 498 0.23 -9.05 10.27
CA ILE A 498 1.23 -8.32 9.47
C ILE A 498 2.58 -9.02 9.54
N ARG A 499 3.02 -9.41 10.74
CA ARG A 499 4.31 -10.09 10.96
C ARG A 499 4.31 -11.46 10.30
N GLU A 500 3.25 -12.23 10.49
CA GLU A 500 3.12 -13.56 9.90
C GLU A 500 3.06 -13.49 8.37
N SER A 501 2.41 -12.45 7.80
CA SER A 501 2.38 -12.27 6.34
C SER A 501 3.76 -12.05 5.72
N LEU A 502 4.71 -11.43 6.45
CA LEU A 502 6.11 -11.30 6.02
C LEU A 502 6.85 -12.62 6.08
N ALA A 503 6.59 -13.44 7.10
CA ALA A 503 7.24 -14.73 7.27
C ALA A 503 6.80 -15.74 6.19
N ILE A 504 5.49 -15.86 5.95
CA ILE A 504 4.92 -16.79 4.96
C ILE A 504 5.41 -16.51 3.54
N HIS A 505 5.79 -15.28 3.23
CA HIS A 505 6.28 -14.92 1.90
C HIS A 505 7.47 -15.81 1.47
N ASP A 506 8.47 -15.99 2.34
CA ASP A 506 9.66 -16.77 2.00
C ASP A 506 9.29 -18.25 1.78
N ASP A 507 8.38 -18.79 2.59
CA ASP A 507 7.86 -20.15 2.43
C ASP A 507 7.12 -20.34 1.10
N MET A 508 6.39 -19.32 0.62
CA MET A 508 5.72 -19.35 -0.69
C MET A 508 6.72 -19.33 -1.85
N VAL A 509 7.82 -18.57 -1.72
CA VAL A 509 8.90 -18.54 -2.71
C VAL A 509 9.58 -19.91 -2.79
N GLU A 510 9.92 -20.51 -1.65
CA GLU A 510 10.54 -21.83 -1.60
C GLU A 510 9.62 -22.93 -2.15
N ALA A 511 8.32 -22.89 -1.83
CA ALA A 511 7.35 -23.83 -2.38
C ALA A 511 7.27 -23.77 -3.91
N LEU A 512 7.31 -22.56 -4.51
CA LEU A 512 7.36 -22.42 -5.97
C LEU A 512 8.67 -22.94 -6.57
N ARG A 513 9.82 -22.60 -5.96
CA ARG A 513 11.13 -23.11 -6.39
C ARG A 513 11.20 -24.63 -6.38
N ALA A 514 10.55 -25.26 -5.41
CA ALA A 514 10.49 -26.71 -5.26
C ALA A 514 9.40 -27.38 -6.12
N GLY A 515 8.51 -26.62 -6.77
CA GLY A 515 7.33 -27.17 -7.44
C GLY A 515 6.31 -27.80 -6.49
N ASP A 516 6.33 -27.45 -5.19
CA ASP A 516 5.42 -27.96 -4.17
C ASP A 516 4.12 -27.13 -4.13
N TYR A 517 3.22 -27.43 -5.08
CA TYR A 517 1.90 -26.78 -5.14
C TYR A 517 0.99 -27.11 -3.95
N ARG A 518 1.28 -28.18 -3.21
CA ARG A 518 0.54 -28.51 -1.99
C ARG A 518 0.89 -27.53 -0.88
N GLN A 519 2.18 -27.31 -0.64
CA GLN A 519 2.65 -26.31 0.31
C GLN A 519 2.23 -24.91 -0.12
N LEU A 520 2.36 -24.56 -1.40
CA LEU A 520 1.90 -23.28 -1.93
C LEU A 520 0.41 -23.04 -1.66
N GLY A 521 -0.44 -24.04 -1.90
CA GLY A 521 -1.89 -23.95 -1.62
C GLY A 521 -2.19 -23.70 -0.14
N GLN A 522 -1.53 -24.43 0.76
CA GLN A 522 -1.67 -24.24 2.21
C GLN A 522 -1.25 -22.82 2.64
N MET A 523 -0.10 -22.35 2.14
CA MET A 523 0.41 -21.01 2.43
C MET A 523 -0.47 -19.92 1.84
N ALA A 524 -1.01 -20.10 0.63
CA ALA A 524 -1.95 -19.18 0.01
C ALA A 524 -3.24 -19.04 0.83
N SER A 525 -3.79 -20.16 1.31
CA SER A 525 -4.97 -20.17 2.19
C SER A 525 -4.67 -19.45 3.51
N ARG A 526 -3.51 -19.71 4.12
CA ARG A 526 -3.12 -19.01 5.34
C ARG A 526 -2.94 -17.50 5.09
N TYR A 527 -2.26 -17.13 4.01
CA TYR A 527 -2.07 -15.75 3.60
C TYR A 527 -3.39 -14.99 3.41
N TRP A 528 -4.40 -15.65 2.81
CA TRP A 528 -5.75 -15.11 2.70
C TRP A 528 -6.45 -14.95 4.05
N GLN A 529 -6.34 -15.92 4.95
CA GLN A 529 -6.88 -15.79 6.31
C GLN A 529 -6.26 -14.62 7.07
N LEU A 530 -4.94 -14.43 6.94
CA LEU A 530 -4.25 -13.27 7.50
C LEU A 530 -4.80 -11.97 6.92
N ARG A 531 -5.10 -11.95 5.62
CA ARG A 531 -5.74 -10.79 5.00
C ARG A 531 -7.12 -10.50 5.60
N CYS A 532 -7.94 -11.53 5.83
CA CYS A 532 -9.26 -11.39 6.46
C CYS A 532 -9.17 -10.91 7.92
N ILE A 533 -8.09 -11.25 8.64
CA ILE A 533 -7.83 -10.71 9.99
C ILE A 533 -7.53 -9.21 9.92
N LEU A 534 -6.71 -8.79 8.95
CA LEU A 534 -6.36 -7.38 8.75
C LEU A 534 -7.56 -6.55 8.31
N ASP A 535 -8.32 -7.08 7.36
CA ASP A 535 -9.42 -6.42 6.69
C ASP A 535 -10.62 -7.37 6.60
N PRO A 536 -11.57 -7.26 7.55
CA PRO A 536 -12.76 -8.11 7.56
C PRO A 536 -13.63 -8.01 6.29
N GLU A 537 -13.51 -6.91 5.52
CA GLU A 537 -14.22 -6.72 4.25
C GLU A 537 -13.51 -7.37 3.06
N ALA A 538 -12.31 -7.94 3.26
CA ALA A 538 -11.60 -8.68 2.23
C ALA A 538 -12.25 -10.03 1.89
N THR A 539 -13.33 -10.40 2.60
CA THR A 539 -14.13 -11.59 2.37
C THR A 539 -15.62 -11.30 2.50
N ASN A 540 -16.44 -12.19 1.96
CA ASN A 540 -17.90 -12.19 2.11
C ASN A 540 -18.40 -13.63 1.93
N PRO A 541 -19.68 -13.94 2.23
CA PRO A 541 -20.20 -15.31 2.13
C PRO A 541 -20.02 -15.95 0.75
N ALA A 542 -20.09 -15.17 -0.34
CA ALA A 542 -19.87 -15.71 -1.67
C ALA A 542 -18.39 -16.08 -1.88
N ILE A 543 -17.44 -15.25 -1.44
CA ILE A 543 -16.00 -15.59 -1.50
C ILE A 543 -15.66 -16.78 -0.62
N GLN A 544 -16.21 -16.86 0.60
CA GLN A 544 -15.99 -18.00 1.51
C GLN A 544 -16.40 -19.32 0.86
N HIS A 545 -17.44 -19.30 0.02
CA HIS A 545 -17.89 -20.46 -0.71
C HIS A 545 -16.84 -21.09 -1.65
N LEU A 546 -15.84 -20.32 -2.12
CA LEU A 546 -14.73 -20.87 -2.92
C LEU A 546 -13.80 -21.77 -2.10
N PHE A 547 -13.85 -21.65 -0.78
CA PHE A 547 -13.03 -22.42 0.17
C PHE A 547 -13.88 -23.45 0.94
N GLU A 548 -15.08 -23.74 0.44
CA GLU A 548 -15.99 -24.77 0.94
C GLU A 548 -16.22 -25.86 -0.12
N ALA A 549 -16.75 -27.01 0.30
CA ALA A 549 -17.13 -28.07 -0.64
C ALA A 549 -18.21 -27.58 -1.62
N PRO A 550 -18.16 -27.99 -2.90
CA PRO A 550 -17.22 -28.97 -3.47
C PRO A 550 -15.88 -28.40 -3.96
N VAL A 551 -15.68 -27.07 -3.96
CA VAL A 551 -14.45 -26.46 -4.50
C VAL A 551 -13.25 -26.80 -3.62
N ALA A 552 -13.41 -26.75 -2.29
CA ALA A 552 -12.36 -27.07 -1.31
C ALA A 552 -11.76 -28.48 -1.48
N ASP A 553 -12.55 -29.44 -1.97
CA ASP A 553 -12.09 -30.82 -2.16
C ASP A 553 -11.10 -30.93 -3.33
N LEU A 554 -11.20 -30.00 -4.29
CA LEU A 554 -10.45 -29.97 -5.56
C LEU A 554 -9.22 -29.05 -5.52
N ILE A 555 -9.00 -28.33 -4.42
CA ILE A 555 -7.87 -27.41 -4.25
C ILE A 555 -6.96 -27.83 -3.09
N GLU A 556 -5.66 -27.54 -3.21
CA GLU A 556 -4.73 -27.52 -2.08
C GLU A 556 -4.91 -26.24 -1.24
N GLY A 557 -5.48 -25.20 -1.84
CA GLY A 557 -5.82 -23.94 -1.21
C GLY A 557 -5.90 -22.79 -2.20
N GLY A 558 -5.92 -21.55 -1.71
CA GLY A 558 -5.96 -20.39 -2.60
C GLY A 558 -6.04 -19.05 -1.88
N THR A 559 -6.04 -17.98 -2.66
CA THR A 559 -6.14 -16.60 -2.17
C THR A 559 -6.95 -15.73 -3.13
N LEU A 560 -7.21 -14.49 -2.74
CA LEU A 560 -7.66 -13.46 -3.66
C LEU A 560 -6.50 -12.54 -4.03
N THR A 561 -6.47 -12.12 -5.29
CA THR A 561 -5.53 -11.09 -5.74
C THR A 561 -5.93 -9.72 -5.15
N GLY A 562 -4.94 -8.83 -4.99
CA GLY A 562 -5.14 -7.44 -4.58
C GLY A 562 -5.83 -7.25 -3.22
N ALA A 563 -6.84 -6.37 -3.17
CA ALA A 563 -7.51 -5.98 -1.93
C ALA A 563 -8.54 -7.00 -1.39
N GLY A 564 -8.86 -8.07 -2.11
CA GLY A 564 -9.94 -8.99 -1.70
C GLY A 564 -11.35 -8.38 -1.82
N GLY A 565 -12.35 -9.05 -1.23
CA GLY A 565 -13.76 -8.67 -1.26
C GLY A 565 -14.48 -8.95 -2.60
N GLY A 566 -13.74 -9.35 -3.63
CA GLY A 566 -14.18 -9.60 -5.00
C GLY A 566 -12.96 -9.64 -5.95
N GLY A 567 -13.22 -9.64 -7.26
CA GLY A 567 -12.19 -9.73 -8.29
C GLY A 567 -11.70 -11.15 -8.52
N PHE A 568 -10.39 -11.35 -8.66
CA PHE A 568 -9.82 -12.65 -9.05
C PHE A 568 -9.38 -13.50 -7.86
N GLY A 569 -9.83 -14.75 -7.85
CA GLY A 569 -9.30 -15.83 -7.03
C GLY A 569 -8.14 -16.54 -7.71
N LEU A 570 -7.13 -16.85 -6.92
CA LEU A 570 -5.98 -17.67 -7.27
C LEU A 570 -6.11 -19.01 -6.55
N LEU A 571 -6.59 -20.03 -7.25
CA LEU A 571 -6.89 -21.34 -6.68
C LEU A 571 -5.83 -22.35 -7.10
N ILE A 572 -5.23 -23.03 -6.13
CA ILE A 572 -4.18 -24.01 -6.37
C ILE A 572 -4.82 -25.39 -6.42
N ALA A 573 -4.94 -25.96 -7.62
CA ALA A 573 -5.58 -27.24 -7.86
C ALA A 573 -4.83 -28.38 -7.17
N ARG A 574 -5.60 -29.32 -6.60
CA ARG A 574 -5.12 -30.62 -6.18
C ARG A 574 -4.59 -31.38 -7.39
N SER A 575 -3.53 -32.16 -7.18
CA SER A 575 -2.90 -32.92 -8.26
C SER A 575 -3.89 -33.90 -8.88
N GLY A 576 -4.11 -33.78 -10.20
CA GLY A 576 -5.06 -34.64 -10.93
C GLY A 576 -6.50 -34.16 -10.88
N GLU A 577 -6.81 -33.06 -10.19
CA GLU A 577 -8.15 -32.47 -10.11
C GLU A 577 -8.26 -31.15 -10.90
N GLU A 578 -7.29 -30.84 -11.76
CA GLU A 578 -7.23 -29.56 -12.48
C GLU A 578 -8.48 -29.35 -13.36
N ASP A 579 -8.89 -30.39 -14.10
CA ASP A 579 -10.08 -30.34 -14.96
C ASP A 579 -11.37 -30.34 -14.13
N SER A 580 -11.46 -31.21 -13.10
CA SER A 580 -12.57 -31.25 -12.14
C SER A 580 -12.82 -29.87 -11.52
N LEU A 581 -11.75 -29.16 -11.14
CA LEU A 581 -11.83 -27.81 -10.57
C LEU A 581 -12.39 -26.82 -11.60
N ARG A 582 -11.88 -26.82 -12.83
CA ARG A 582 -12.36 -25.90 -13.88
C ARG A 582 -13.83 -26.15 -14.21
N GLU A 583 -14.26 -27.40 -14.27
CA GLU A 583 -15.67 -27.76 -14.45
C GLU A 583 -16.54 -27.30 -13.27
N CYS A 584 -16.07 -27.50 -12.04
CA CYS A 584 -16.77 -27.07 -10.83
C CYS A 584 -16.95 -25.54 -10.80
N LEU A 585 -15.88 -24.80 -11.10
CA LEU A 585 -15.92 -23.34 -11.19
C LEU A 585 -16.84 -22.86 -12.32
N HIS A 586 -16.88 -23.56 -13.45
CA HIS A 586 -17.81 -23.22 -14.53
C HIS A 586 -19.28 -23.32 -14.08
N LYS A 587 -19.62 -24.36 -13.32
CA LYS A 587 -20.97 -24.57 -12.75
C LYS A 587 -21.35 -23.50 -11.72
N LEU A 588 -20.38 -22.82 -11.09
CA LEU A 588 -20.70 -21.72 -10.16
C LEU A 588 -21.49 -20.59 -10.82
N LYS A 589 -21.41 -20.41 -12.15
CA LYS A 589 -22.24 -19.44 -12.90
C LYS A 589 -23.74 -19.59 -12.66
N GLU A 590 -24.21 -20.78 -12.32
CA GLU A 590 -25.62 -21.05 -12.00
C GLU A 590 -26.05 -20.38 -10.68
N LYS A 591 -25.09 -20.04 -9.81
CA LYS A 591 -25.34 -19.32 -8.56
C LYS A 591 -25.32 -17.82 -8.83
N ARG A 592 -26.37 -17.11 -8.37
CA ARG A 592 -26.55 -15.67 -8.56
C ARG A 592 -25.28 -14.81 -8.30
N PRO A 593 -24.51 -15.01 -7.20
CA PRO A 593 -23.31 -14.21 -6.94
C PRO A 593 -22.19 -14.37 -7.99
N PHE A 594 -22.13 -15.53 -8.64
CA PHE A 594 -21.09 -15.90 -9.60
C PHE A 594 -21.59 -15.90 -11.05
N SER A 595 -22.77 -15.34 -11.32
CA SER A 595 -23.38 -15.31 -12.66
C SER A 595 -22.51 -14.66 -13.73
N ARG A 596 -21.56 -13.79 -13.33
CA ARG A 596 -20.57 -13.14 -14.19
C ARG A 596 -19.17 -13.74 -14.09
N SER A 597 -19.01 -14.82 -13.34
CA SER A 597 -17.70 -15.43 -13.09
C SER A 597 -17.13 -16.09 -14.35
N ALA A 598 -15.82 -16.26 -14.40
CA ALA A 598 -15.14 -16.98 -15.47
C ALA A 598 -13.83 -17.61 -14.97
N VAL A 599 -13.55 -18.83 -15.44
CA VAL A 599 -12.18 -19.35 -15.42
C VAL A 599 -11.41 -18.62 -16.51
N VAL A 600 -10.31 -17.95 -16.12
CA VAL A 600 -9.53 -17.14 -17.03
C VAL A 600 -8.37 -17.95 -17.56
N ASP A 601 -8.23 -17.93 -18.88
CA ASP A 601 -7.10 -18.53 -19.57
C ASP A 601 -5.99 -17.50 -19.74
N TYR A 602 -4.79 -17.89 -19.35
CA TYR A 602 -3.63 -17.01 -19.23
C TYR A 602 -2.36 -17.78 -19.52
N GLN A 603 -1.30 -17.07 -19.92
CA GLN A 603 0.03 -17.63 -20.11
C GLN A 603 1.05 -16.81 -19.29
N LEU A 604 2.11 -17.49 -18.82
CA LEU A 604 3.22 -16.81 -18.17
C LEU A 604 4.01 -15.99 -19.19
N ASP A 605 4.24 -14.72 -18.88
CA ASP A 605 5.02 -13.80 -19.70
C ASP A 605 6.32 -13.42 -18.99
N ALA A 606 7.43 -13.87 -19.58
CA ALA A 606 8.78 -13.51 -19.19
C ALA A 606 9.35 -12.34 -20.02
N LYS A 607 8.67 -11.92 -21.09
CA LYS A 607 9.13 -10.83 -21.98
C LYS A 607 8.98 -9.47 -21.32
N GLY A 608 7.96 -9.30 -20.49
CA GLY A 608 7.63 -8.07 -19.81
C GLY A 608 7.18 -6.97 -20.76
N LEU A 609 7.47 -5.73 -20.37
CA LEU A 609 7.12 -4.53 -21.11
C LEU A 609 7.96 -4.42 -22.41
N GLN A 610 7.36 -4.69 -23.57
CA GLN A 610 8.05 -4.73 -24.86
C GLN A 610 7.77 -3.46 -25.67
N LEU A 611 8.82 -2.72 -26.06
CA LEU A 611 8.71 -1.59 -26.99
C LEU A 611 9.16 -2.02 -28.39
N THR A 612 8.33 -1.76 -29.39
CA THR A 612 8.61 -2.04 -30.79
C THR A 612 8.49 -0.78 -31.64
N GLU A 613 9.26 -0.73 -32.71
CA GLU A 613 9.31 0.39 -33.66
C GLU A 613 9.08 -0.15 -35.07
N ARG A 614 8.13 0.43 -35.80
CA ARG A 614 7.89 0.07 -37.21
C ARG A 614 7.60 1.32 -38.05
N PRO A 615 7.79 1.28 -39.37
CA PRO A 615 7.36 2.37 -40.24
C PRO A 615 5.86 2.64 -40.10
N ASP A 616 5.48 3.90 -39.90
CA ASP A 616 4.09 4.36 -39.97
C ASP A 616 3.70 4.40 -41.46
N ARG A 617 2.83 3.46 -41.86
CA ARG A 617 2.48 3.23 -43.28
C ARG A 617 1.32 4.10 -43.75
#